data_AF-A0A845BZZ9-F1
#
_entry.id   AF-A0A845BZZ9-F1
#
_cell.length_a   1.000
_cell.length_b   1.000
_cell.length_c   1.000
_cell.angle_alpha   90.00
_cell.angle_beta   90.00
_cell.angle_gamma   90.00
#
_symmetry.space_group_name_H-M   'P 1'
#
loop_
_entity.id
_entity.type
_entity.pdbx_description
1 polymer ?
#
loop_
_entity_poly.entity_id
_entity_poly.type
_entity_poly.pdbx_seq_one_letter_code
_entity_poly.pdbx_strand_id
1 'polypeptide(L)'
;MMEHPFWLQATLIWWLLPCARQDWRDRRVVNLLTVPPFLAALPLAYWLGGANRLGLAVLVLFCVWLMWREELLGAADAKVATVLAATLPASLALGLGVLWLWLALGRISHWMRPGSWPWSGIPRVAGLYCGVVLMACLNSALSVTTITLVYDTHLYGS
;
A
#
# COMPACT_ATOMS: atom_id res chain seq x y z
N MET A 1 -1.40 5.95 19.50
CA MET A 1 -1.02 5.01 18.44
C MET A 1 -2.34 4.48 17.89
N MET A 2 -2.81 4.97 16.74
CA MET A 2 -4.13 4.60 16.22
C MET A 2 -4.11 3.13 15.79
N GLU A 3 -4.76 2.26 16.55
CA GLU A 3 -4.99 0.87 16.18
C GLU A 3 -5.83 0.86 14.89
N HIS A 4 -5.18 0.61 13.76
CA HIS A 4 -5.94 0.27 12.57
C HIS A 4 -6.54 -1.11 12.80
N PRO A 5 -7.86 -1.27 12.63
CA PRO A 5 -8.50 -2.53 12.89
C PRO A 5 -7.88 -3.63 12.03
N PHE A 6 -7.43 -4.71 12.66
CA PHE A 6 -6.84 -5.87 11.99
C PHE A 6 -7.73 -6.38 10.83
N TRP A 7 -9.05 -6.34 11.01
CA TRP A 7 -10.01 -6.74 9.98
C TRP A 7 -9.88 -5.91 8.69
N LEU A 8 -9.65 -4.59 8.79
CA LEU A 8 -9.51 -3.70 7.64
C LEU A 8 -8.25 -4.06 6.85
N GLN A 9 -7.15 -4.34 7.55
CA GLN A 9 -5.90 -4.75 6.94
C GLN A 9 -6.04 -6.11 6.24
N ALA A 10 -6.71 -7.08 6.87
CA ALA A 10 -7.01 -8.37 6.24
C ALA A 10 -7.90 -8.21 4.98
N THR A 11 -8.96 -7.39 5.04
CA THR A 11 -9.82 -7.11 3.89
C THR A 11 -9.03 -6.48 2.74
N LEU A 12 -8.14 -5.54 3.03
CA LEU A 12 -7.30 -4.90 2.00
C LEU A 12 -6.31 -5.88 1.38
N ILE A 13 -5.71 -6.79 2.15
CA ILE A 13 -4.84 -7.85 1.62
C ILE A 13 -5.64 -8.75 0.67
N TRP A 14 -6.81 -9.23 1.08
CA TRP A 14 -7.65 -10.10 0.26
C TRP A 14 -8.18 -9.42 -0.98
N TRP A 15 -8.50 -8.12 -0.90
CA TRP A 15 -8.93 -7.33 -2.05
C TRP A 15 -7.78 -7.02 -3.01
N LEU A 16 -6.59 -6.68 -2.51
CA LEU A 16 -5.43 -6.34 -3.35
C LEU A 16 -4.77 -7.57 -3.97
N LEU A 17 -4.89 -8.74 -3.36
CA LEU A 17 -4.31 -9.98 -3.88
C LEU A 17 -4.71 -10.28 -5.34
N PRO A 18 -6.00 -10.26 -5.73
CA PRO A 18 -6.39 -10.41 -7.13
C PRO A 18 -5.91 -9.24 -8.01
N CYS A 19 -5.90 -8.00 -7.52
CA CYS A 19 -5.36 -6.84 -8.25
C CYS A 19 -3.87 -7.02 -8.57
N ALA A 20 -3.07 -7.38 -7.56
CA ALA A 20 -1.63 -7.60 -7.68
C ALA A 20 -1.32 -8.80 -8.58
N ARG A 21 -2.13 -9.87 -8.51
CA ARG A 21 -2.00 -11.02 -9.41
C ARG A 21 -2.28 -10.66 -10.87
N GLN A 22 -3.33 -9.88 -11.14
CA GLN A 22 -3.65 -9.40 -12.48
C GLN A 22 -2.59 -8.43 -13.01
N ASP A 23 -2.11 -7.51 -12.18
CA ASP A 23 -1.04 -6.58 -12.52
C ASP A 23 0.27 -7.33 -12.83
N TRP A 24 0.59 -8.36 -12.06
CA TRP A 24 1.77 -9.21 -12.31
C TRP A 24 1.68 -9.98 -13.62
N ARG A 25 0.51 -10.58 -13.90
CA ARG A 25 0.33 -11.48 -15.05
C ARG A 25 0.10 -10.73 -16.36
N ASP A 26 -0.84 -9.79 -16.34
CA ASP A 26 -1.42 -9.19 -17.54
C ASP A 26 -1.14 -7.68 -17.65
N ARG A 27 -0.44 -7.10 -16.67
CA ARG A 27 -0.11 -5.65 -16.60
C ARG A 27 -1.34 -4.75 -16.67
N ARG A 28 -2.49 -5.30 -16.28
CA ARG A 28 -3.79 -4.64 -16.32
C ARG A 28 -4.57 -5.06 -15.10
N VAL A 29 -5.33 -4.12 -14.54
CA VAL A 29 -6.26 -4.40 -13.44
C VAL A 29 -7.64 -3.95 -13.89
N VAL A 30 -8.63 -4.82 -13.72
CA VAL A 30 -9.99 -4.53 -14.18
C VAL A 30 -10.61 -3.41 -13.33
N ASN A 31 -11.31 -2.49 -14.01
CA ASN A 31 -11.96 -1.36 -13.34
C ASN A 31 -13.02 -1.81 -12.32
N LEU A 32 -13.69 -2.94 -12.56
CA LEU A 32 -14.67 -3.49 -11.63
C LEU A 32 -14.07 -3.77 -10.24
N LEU A 33 -12.77 -4.09 -10.17
CA LEU A 33 -12.09 -4.42 -8.92
C LEU A 33 -11.61 -3.17 -8.18
N THR A 34 -11.40 -2.05 -8.87
CA THR A 34 -10.79 -0.82 -8.32
C THR A 34 -11.78 0.34 -8.16
N VAL A 35 -12.83 0.41 -8.96
CA VAL A 35 -13.80 1.53 -8.94
C VAL A 35 -14.71 1.50 -7.71
N PRO A 36 -15.37 0.39 -7.32
CA PRO A 36 -16.21 0.38 -6.13
C PRO A 36 -15.48 0.82 -4.84
N PRO A 37 -14.27 0.29 -4.51
CA PRO A 37 -13.55 0.73 -3.32
C PRO A 37 -13.02 2.16 -3.44
N PHE A 38 -12.70 2.62 -4.66
CA PHE A 38 -12.32 4.01 -4.90
C PHE A 38 -13.47 4.99 -4.59
N LEU A 39 -14.69 4.69 -5.04
CA LEU A 39 -15.86 5.51 -4.72
C LEU A 39 -16.16 5.53 -3.21
N ALA A 40 -15.91 4.41 -2.53
CA ALA A 40 -16.05 4.32 -1.09
C ALA A 40 -14.94 5.02 -0.31
N ALA A 41 -13.78 5.34 -0.93
CA ALA A 41 -12.58 5.78 -0.23
C ALA A 41 -12.75 7.07 0.58
N LEU A 42 -13.35 8.12 -0.01
CA LEU A 42 -13.55 9.40 0.68
C LEU A 42 -14.56 9.29 1.84
N PRO A 43 -15.74 8.68 1.66
CA PRO A 43 -16.63 8.37 2.80
C PRO A 43 -15.93 7.57 3.90
N LEU A 44 -15.14 6.56 3.53
CA LEU A 44 -14.40 5.74 4.51
C LEU A 44 -13.34 6.55 5.25
N ALA A 45 -12.62 7.45 4.56
CA ALA A 45 -11.60 8.30 5.16
C ALA A 45 -12.21 9.22 6.24
N TYR A 46 -13.36 9.82 5.91
CA TYR A 46 -14.11 10.64 6.85
C TYR A 46 -14.58 9.82 8.07
N TRP A 47 -15.10 8.62 7.83
CA TRP A 47 -15.59 7.75 8.90
C TRP A 47 -14.46 7.22 9.82
N LEU A 48 -13.31 6.86 9.26
CA LEU A 48 -12.18 6.26 10.01
C LEU A 48 -11.28 7.25 10.73
N GLY A 49 -11.30 8.54 10.37
CA GLY A 49 -10.37 9.51 10.95
C GLY A 49 -10.76 10.97 10.78
N GLY A 50 -12.03 11.23 10.46
CA GLY A 50 -12.58 12.58 10.37
C GLY A 50 -11.89 13.45 9.31
N ALA A 51 -11.83 14.76 9.60
CA ALA A 51 -11.32 15.76 8.67
C ALA A 51 -9.84 15.59 8.32
N ASN A 52 -8.99 15.17 9.27
CA ASN A 52 -7.55 15.02 9.04
C ASN A 52 -7.25 13.92 8.01
N ARG A 53 -7.91 12.78 8.16
CA ARG A 53 -7.72 11.63 7.26
C ARG A 53 -8.37 11.87 5.91
N LEU A 54 -9.52 12.54 5.89
CA LEU A 54 -10.15 13.00 4.65
C LEU A 54 -9.24 13.97 3.90
N GLY A 55 -8.65 14.95 4.59
CA GLY A 55 -7.72 15.90 3.99
C GLY A 55 -6.51 15.22 3.36
N LEU A 56 -5.93 14.22 4.03
CA LEU A 56 -4.85 13.41 3.48
C LEU A 56 -5.30 12.61 2.26
N ALA A 57 -6.47 11.97 2.31
CA ALA A 57 -7.00 11.22 1.17
C ALA A 57 -7.27 12.11 -0.06
N VAL A 58 -7.80 13.33 0.15
CA VAL A 58 -8.03 14.33 -0.91
C VAL A 58 -6.70 14.83 -1.47
N LEU A 59 -5.72 15.11 -0.62
CA LEU A 59 -4.38 15.52 -1.07
C LEU A 59 -3.73 14.43 -1.92
N VAL A 60 -3.75 13.18 -1.46
CA VAL A 60 -3.19 12.06 -2.23
C VAL A 60 -3.97 11.87 -3.54
N LEU A 61 -5.30 11.93 -3.52
CA LEU A 61 -6.11 11.88 -4.73
C LEU A 61 -5.70 12.95 -5.73
N PHE A 62 -5.48 14.18 -5.27
CA PHE A 62 -5.04 15.30 -6.13
C PHE A 62 -3.64 15.05 -6.71
N CYS A 63 -2.67 14.66 -5.89
CA CYS A 63 -1.31 14.32 -6.34
C CYS A 63 -1.33 13.19 -7.38
N VAL A 64 -2.08 12.14 -7.09
CA VAL A 64 -2.22 10.96 -7.96
C VAL A 64 -2.94 11.30 -9.26
N TRP A 65 -3.94 12.20 -9.22
CA TRP A 65 -4.59 12.72 -10.41
C TRP A 65 -3.62 13.51 -11.30
N LEU A 66 -2.77 14.35 -10.71
CA LEU A 66 -1.71 15.05 -11.45
C LEU A 66 -0.73 14.04 -12.09
N MET A 67 -0.30 13.03 -11.35
CA MET A 67 0.60 12.00 -11.89
C MET A 67 -0.04 11.16 -12.99
N TRP A 68 -1.35 10.90 -12.91
CA TRP A 68 -2.08 10.22 -13.98
C TRP A 68 -2.19 11.10 -15.23
N ARG A 69 -2.44 12.41 -15.05
CA ARG A 69 -2.51 13.38 -16.16
C ARG A 69 -1.19 13.47 -16.93
N GLU A 70 -0.06 13.39 -16.22
CA GLU A 70 1.28 13.37 -16.82
C GLU A 70 1.71 11.98 -17.32
N GLU A 71 0.78 11.01 -17.41
CA GLU A 71 1.02 9.62 -17.83
C GLU A 71 2.06 8.85 -16.99
N LEU A 72 2.44 9.39 -15.83
CA LEU A 72 3.40 8.78 -14.91
C LEU A 72 2.78 7.58 -14.19
N LEU A 73 1.48 7.65 -13.88
CA LEU A 73 0.74 6.62 -13.13
C LEU A 73 -0.39 6.00 -13.94
N GLY A 74 -0.65 4.69 -13.77
CA GLY A 74 -1.82 4.06 -14.37
C GLY A 74 -3.10 4.42 -13.62
N ALA A 75 -4.23 4.47 -14.32
CA ALA A 75 -5.52 4.79 -13.71
C ALA A 75 -5.92 3.80 -12.59
N ALA A 76 -5.49 2.54 -12.67
CA ALA A 76 -5.72 1.55 -11.62
C ALA A 76 -4.85 1.81 -10.38
N ASP A 77 -3.56 2.09 -10.56
CA ASP A 77 -2.63 2.44 -9.49
C ASP A 77 -3.13 3.66 -8.72
N ALA A 78 -3.67 4.63 -9.46
CA ALA A 78 -4.19 5.86 -8.91
C ALA A 78 -5.35 5.59 -7.94
N LYS A 79 -6.28 4.73 -8.34
CA LYS A 79 -7.42 4.32 -7.52
C LYS A 79 -6.95 3.59 -6.27
N VAL A 80 -6.04 2.63 -6.42
CA VAL A 80 -5.50 1.85 -5.29
C VAL A 80 -4.74 2.73 -4.30
N ALA A 81 -3.88 3.63 -4.78
CA ALA A 81 -3.16 4.57 -3.93
C ALA A 81 -4.12 5.48 -3.13
N THR A 82 -5.19 5.94 -3.77
CA THR A 82 -6.23 6.75 -3.10
C THR A 82 -6.95 5.95 -2.01
N VAL A 83 -7.32 4.70 -2.28
CA VAL A 83 -7.94 3.82 -1.28
C VAL A 83 -6.99 3.62 -0.10
N LEU A 84 -5.71 3.35 -0.35
CA LEU A 84 -4.72 3.18 0.71
C LEU A 84 -4.49 4.46 1.51
N ALA A 85 -4.46 5.63 0.89
CA ALA A 85 -4.39 6.90 1.61
C ALA A 85 -5.57 7.09 2.56
N ALA A 86 -6.78 6.73 2.12
CA ALA A 86 -7.99 6.79 2.91
C ALA A 86 -7.98 5.79 4.07
N THR A 87 -7.56 4.54 3.83
CA THR A 87 -7.76 3.43 4.78
C THR A 87 -6.53 3.08 5.59
N LEU A 88 -5.32 3.18 5.05
CA LEU A 88 -4.04 2.80 5.67
C LEU A 88 -2.88 3.64 5.09
N PRO A 89 -2.75 4.92 5.48
CA PRO A 89 -1.74 5.82 4.91
C PRO A 89 -0.30 5.34 5.17
N ALA A 90 -0.06 4.65 6.30
CA ALA A 90 1.22 4.03 6.59
C ALA A 90 1.58 2.92 5.58
N SER A 91 0.60 2.10 5.18
CA SER A 91 0.79 1.06 4.16
C SER A 91 1.06 1.65 2.78
N LEU A 92 0.43 2.79 2.44
CA LEU A 92 0.76 3.53 1.22
C LEU A 92 2.23 3.97 1.22
N ALA A 93 2.71 4.57 2.31
CA ALA A 93 4.10 5.02 2.41
C ALA A 93 5.09 3.85 2.25
N LEU A 94 4.82 2.72 2.90
CA LEU A 94 5.62 1.50 2.73
C LEU A 94 5.57 0.96 1.30
N GLY A 95 4.39 0.93 0.69
CA GLY A 95 4.22 0.47 -0.70
C GLY A 95 4.97 1.35 -1.70
N LEU A 96 4.93 2.67 -1.52
CA LEU A 96 5.73 3.62 -2.30
C LEU A 96 7.24 3.40 -2.08
N GLY A 97 7.66 3.12 -0.84
CA GLY A 97 9.04 2.76 -0.53
C GLY A 97 9.51 1.49 -1.25
N VAL A 98 8.68 0.43 -1.26
CA VAL A 98 8.94 -0.81 -2.02
C VAL A 98 9.06 -0.54 -3.52
N LEU A 99 8.15 0.26 -4.08
CA LEU A 99 8.21 0.65 -5.49
C LEU A 99 9.49 1.42 -5.82
N TRP A 100 9.87 2.36 -4.97
CA TRP A 100 11.09 3.15 -5.14
C TRP A 100 12.33 2.27 -5.07
N LEU A 101 12.37 1.31 -4.13
CA LEU A 101 13.45 0.33 -4.03
C LEU A 101 13.56 -0.54 -5.28
N TRP A 102 12.43 -1.04 -5.80
CA TRP A 102 12.43 -1.81 -7.05
C TRP A 102 12.90 -1.00 -8.24
N LEU A 103 12.48 0.26 -8.35
CA LEU A 103 12.98 1.16 -9.39
C LEU A 103 14.48 1.41 -9.28
N ALA A 104 14.98 1.62 -8.06
CA ALA A 104 16.42 1.81 -7.80
C ALA A 104 17.22 0.55 -8.17
N LEU A 105 16.76 -0.64 -7.76
CA LEU A 105 17.38 -1.91 -8.10
C LEU A 105 17.35 -2.17 -9.60
N GLY A 106 16.23 -1.88 -10.27
CA GLY A 106 16.09 -1.98 -11.73
C GLY A 106 17.03 -1.03 -12.48
N ARG A 107 17.22 0.20 -11.99
CA ARG A 107 18.23 1.13 -12.50
C ARG A 107 19.62 0.50 -12.39
N ILE A 108 20.00 0.09 -11.19
CA ILE A 108 21.34 -0.45 -10.90
C ILE A 108 21.61 -1.71 -11.74
N SER A 109 20.63 -2.62 -11.87
CA SER A 109 20.77 -3.82 -12.71
C SER A 109 20.95 -3.49 -14.19
N HIS A 110 20.25 -2.48 -14.69
CA HIS A 110 20.42 -2.03 -16.08
C HIS A 110 21.80 -1.41 -16.32
N TRP A 111 22.31 -0.63 -15.36
CA TRP A 111 23.68 -0.11 -15.39
C TRP A 111 24.72 -1.25 -15.42
N MET A 112 24.53 -2.29 -14.60
CA MET A 112 25.47 -3.42 -14.54
C MET A 112 25.36 -4.37 -15.73
N ARG A 113 24.15 -4.59 -16.25
CA ARG A 113 23.87 -5.48 -17.38
C ARG A 113 22.76 -4.88 -18.25
N PRO A 114 23.13 -4.12 -19.29
CA PRO A 114 22.18 -3.62 -20.28
C PRO A 114 21.40 -4.80 -20.88
N GLY A 115 20.08 -4.83 -20.67
CA GLY A 115 19.18 -5.89 -21.15
C GLY A 115 18.76 -6.95 -20.12
N SER A 116 19.28 -6.92 -18.89
CA SER A 116 18.90 -7.90 -17.86
C SER A 116 17.53 -7.67 -17.23
N TRP A 117 17.01 -6.44 -17.28
CA TRP A 117 15.76 -6.07 -16.62
C TRP A 117 14.84 -5.28 -17.55
N PRO A 118 13.65 -5.80 -17.90
CA PRO A 118 12.66 -5.05 -18.67
C PRO A 118 12.04 -3.96 -17.78
N TRP A 119 12.42 -2.71 -18.02
CA TRP A 119 11.89 -1.53 -17.32
C TRP A 119 10.38 -1.35 -17.45
N SER A 120 9.77 -1.92 -18.49
CA SER A 120 8.32 -1.95 -18.70
C SER A 120 7.57 -2.88 -17.74
N GLY A 121 8.27 -3.60 -16.86
CA GLY A 121 7.74 -4.73 -16.11
C GLY A 121 7.66 -4.58 -14.59
N ILE A 122 7.66 -3.37 -14.02
CA ILE A 122 7.48 -3.22 -12.56
C ILE A 122 5.98 -3.18 -12.24
N PRO A 123 5.41 -4.22 -11.58
CA PRO A 123 3.99 -4.24 -11.26
C PRO A 123 3.74 -3.29 -10.10
N ARG A 124 3.07 -2.18 -10.40
CA ARG A 124 2.90 -1.05 -9.50
C ARG A 124 1.95 -1.40 -8.36
N VAL A 125 0.85 -2.10 -8.67
CA VAL A 125 -0.10 -2.57 -7.67
C VAL A 125 0.52 -3.66 -6.79
N ALA A 126 1.40 -4.50 -7.34
CA ALA A 126 2.11 -5.50 -6.54
C ALA A 126 3.03 -4.84 -5.50
N GLY A 127 3.71 -3.73 -5.85
CA GLY A 127 4.51 -2.98 -4.88
C GLY A 127 3.65 -2.35 -3.76
N LEU A 128 2.47 -1.82 -4.11
CA LEU A 128 1.51 -1.33 -3.11
C LEU A 128 0.98 -2.45 -2.22
N TYR A 129 0.69 -3.63 -2.78
CA TYR A 129 0.32 -4.82 -2.03
C TYR A 129 1.41 -5.25 -1.04
N CYS A 130 2.67 -5.29 -1.48
CA CYS A 130 3.81 -5.57 -0.59
C CYS A 130 3.88 -4.59 0.58
N GLY A 131 3.56 -3.31 0.38
CA GLY A 131 3.47 -2.31 1.45
C GLY A 131 2.42 -2.67 2.52
N VAL A 132 1.24 -3.14 2.10
CA VAL A 132 0.18 -3.57 3.02
C VAL A 132 0.57 -4.82 3.79
N VAL A 133 1.17 -5.81 3.12
CA VAL A 133 1.66 -7.04 3.75
C VAL A 133 2.79 -6.74 4.74
N LEU A 134 3.74 -5.89 4.36
CA LEU A 134 4.86 -5.52 5.22
C LEU A 134 4.37 -4.78 6.47
N MET A 135 3.39 -3.89 6.33
CA MET A 135 2.74 -3.27 7.48
C MET A 135 2.07 -4.31 8.39
N ALA A 136 1.46 -5.36 7.82
CA ALA A 136 0.80 -6.40 8.60
C ALA A 136 1.83 -7.20 9.39
N CYS A 137 2.94 -7.57 8.75
CA CYS A 137 4.07 -8.22 9.42
C CYS A 137 4.66 -7.38 10.55
N LEU A 138 4.83 -6.06 10.32
CA LEU A 138 5.34 -5.14 11.35
C LEU A 138 4.39 -5.05 12.54
N ASN A 139 3.08 -4.91 12.30
CA ASN A 139 2.08 -4.88 13.36
C ASN A 139 2.08 -6.18 14.18
N SER A 140 2.16 -7.33 13.52
CA SER A 140 2.25 -8.64 14.18
C SER A 140 3.54 -8.78 15.01
N ALA A 141 4.68 -8.37 14.46
CA ALA A 141 5.96 -8.43 15.17
C ALA A 141 5.96 -7.53 16.42
N LEU A 142 5.45 -6.30 16.29
CA LEU A 142 5.30 -5.38 17.41
C LEU A 142 4.41 -5.99 18.50
N SER A 143 3.24 -6.55 18.12
CA SER A 143 2.34 -7.20 19.06
C SER A 143 3.02 -8.35 19.83
N VAL A 144 3.79 -9.20 19.15
CA VAL A 144 4.52 -10.30 19.80
C VAL A 144 5.57 -9.74 20.77
N THR A 145 6.37 -8.76 20.34
CA THR A 145 7.40 -8.17 21.21
C THR A 145 6.82 -7.48 22.44
N THR A 146 5.69 -6.78 22.31
CA THR A 146 5.00 -6.15 23.45
C THR A 146 4.52 -7.20 24.44
N ILE A 147 3.93 -8.29 23.95
CA ILE A 147 3.49 -9.41 24.80
C ILE A 147 4.69 -9.98 25.56
N THR A 148 5.78 -10.31 24.87
CA THR A 148 6.98 -10.88 25.51
C THR A 148 7.57 -9.95 26.57
N LEU A 149 7.70 -8.65 26.27
CA LEU A 149 8.20 -7.66 27.24
C LEU A 149 7.32 -7.56 28.49
N VAL A 150 5.99 -7.56 28.32
CA VAL A 150 5.05 -7.53 29.46
C VAL A 150 5.21 -8.79 30.31
N TYR A 151 5.28 -9.97 29.69
CA TYR A 151 5.50 -11.23 30.42
C TYR A 151 6.83 -11.24 31.18
N ASP A 152 7.93 -10.78 30.57
CA ASP A 152 9.23 -10.73 31.22
C ASP A 152 9.25 -9.75 32.41
N THR A 153 8.63 -8.57 32.27
CA THR A 153 8.52 -7.62 33.40
C THR A 153 7.67 -8.16 34.56
N HIS A 154 6.66 -8.99 34.26
CA HIS A 154 5.83 -9.62 35.29
C HIS A 154 6.50 -10.80 35.99
N LEU A 155 7.41 -11.51 35.31
CA LEU A 155 8.11 -12.68 35.85
C LEU A 155 9.39 -12.31 36.63
N TYR A 156 10.07 -11.22 36.25
CA TYR A 156 11.33 -10.78 36.88
C TYR A 156 11.18 -9.53 37.75
N GLY A 157 9.98 -8.94 37.84
CA GLY A 157 9.67 -7.76 38.64
C GLY A 157 9.06 -8.04 40.02
N SER A 158 8.92 -9.31 40.43
CA SER A 158 8.49 -9.74 41.77
C SER A 158 9.65 -10.33 42.56
#